data_AF-A0A0G4H4S9-F1
#
_entry.id   AF-A0A0G4H4S9-F1
#
_cell.length_a   1.000
_cell.length_b   1.000
_cell.length_c   1.000
_cell.angle_alpha   90.00
_cell.angle_beta   90.00
_cell.angle_gamma   90.00
#
_symmetry.space_group_name_H-M   'P 1'
#
loop_
_entity.id
_entity.type
_entity.pdbx_description
1 polymer ?
#
loop_
_entity_poly.entity_id
_entity_poly.type
_entity_poly.pdbx_seq_one_letter_code
_entity_poly.pdbx_strand_id
1 'polypeptide(L)'
;MSYSQLEALIDAHTTQFTPAVLLPILQRRLSVVVAAIFGALVEVPIPQLTQGAAVTVALTRALIEQLSRRLFMLERGGDWARWKPVLEMLYLLRGKRPLVLADDNFGVFGSRAAFMSETEAVRQWKILSCGVTVGYQQRPLMDGNGILCLYPGRCLPSLLASASPLFLHAPFDPADPPTELADYTYPNYSCMVGFIVFCWLPNGHPMIRVKYCCYFRRVNYCCFFRCASAAYLRVGELLAASPTDAAQWGAEAAVFDEKRDDRWHRRLVMLGSEAMSEGHMAVIRLVRDMGRGDDRCVIVSTTESAPHNQTRTVVMEVLGDQLGGKVWRQENEGR
;
A
#
# COMPACT_ATOMS: atom_id res chain seq x y z
N MET A 1 -18.35 -16.84 -13.58
CA MET A 1 -17.65 -18.15 -13.48
C MET A 1 -16.29 -17.92 -12.86
N SER A 2 -15.89 -18.59 -11.77
CA SER A 2 -14.56 -18.53 -11.13
C SER A 2 -13.50 -19.32 -11.93
N TYR A 3 -12.21 -19.15 -11.65
CA TYR A 3 -11.12 -19.89 -12.31
C TYR A 3 -11.20 -21.36 -11.93
N SER A 4 -11.57 -21.66 -10.67
CA SER A 4 -11.82 -23.04 -10.23
C SER A 4 -12.96 -23.72 -11.01
N GLN A 5 -14.02 -22.98 -11.35
CA GLN A 5 -15.10 -23.49 -12.21
C GLN A 5 -14.61 -23.70 -13.65
N LEU A 6 -13.76 -22.80 -14.17
CA LEU A 6 -13.16 -22.97 -15.49
C LEU A 6 -12.23 -24.18 -15.53
N GLU A 7 -11.39 -24.38 -14.51
CA GLU A 7 -10.47 -25.51 -14.37
C GLU A 7 -11.25 -26.83 -14.32
N ALA A 8 -12.26 -26.93 -13.46
CA ALA A 8 -13.13 -28.11 -13.39
C ALA A 8 -13.84 -28.41 -14.72
N LEU A 9 -14.23 -27.36 -15.46
CA LEU A 9 -14.92 -27.49 -16.73
C LEU A 9 -13.97 -27.93 -17.87
N ILE A 10 -12.73 -27.45 -17.87
CA ILE A 10 -11.65 -27.91 -18.75
C ILE A 10 -11.35 -29.39 -18.49
N ASP A 11 -11.23 -29.77 -17.22
CA ASP A 11 -10.95 -31.15 -16.82
C ASP A 11 -12.08 -32.09 -17.26
N ALA A 12 -13.34 -31.68 -17.11
CA ALA A 12 -14.50 -32.47 -17.51
C ALA A 12 -14.69 -32.60 -19.03
N HIS A 13 -14.10 -31.71 -19.85
CA HIS A 13 -14.34 -31.66 -21.30
C HIS A 13 -13.04 -31.46 -22.09
N THR A 14 -12.00 -32.22 -21.77
CA THR A 14 -10.63 -32.00 -22.27
C THR A 14 -10.54 -32.01 -23.81
N THR A 15 -11.42 -32.75 -24.50
CA THR A 15 -11.48 -32.81 -25.97
C THR A 15 -12.13 -31.58 -26.61
N GLN A 16 -12.94 -30.80 -25.87
CA GLN A 16 -13.63 -29.61 -26.36
C GLN A 16 -12.78 -28.34 -26.17
N PHE A 17 -11.95 -28.30 -25.13
CA PHE A 17 -11.07 -27.16 -24.83
C PHE A 17 -9.74 -27.24 -25.55
N THR A 18 -9.77 -27.00 -26.86
CA THR A 18 -8.53 -26.83 -27.63
C THR A 18 -7.79 -25.56 -27.19
N PRO A 19 -6.45 -25.50 -27.36
CA PRO A 19 -5.68 -24.30 -27.02
C PRO A 19 -6.17 -23.02 -27.70
N ALA A 20 -6.67 -23.13 -28.93
CA ALA A 20 -7.23 -22.01 -29.70
C ALA A 20 -8.52 -21.43 -29.07
N VAL A 21 -9.30 -22.25 -28.35
CA VAL A 21 -10.49 -21.82 -27.62
C VAL A 21 -10.13 -21.31 -26.23
N LEU A 22 -9.22 -22.00 -25.54
CA LEU A 22 -8.88 -21.70 -24.16
C LEU A 22 -8.11 -20.38 -24.01
N LEU A 23 -7.18 -20.11 -24.93
CA LEU A 23 -6.31 -18.93 -24.83
C LEU A 23 -7.10 -17.59 -24.82
N PRO A 24 -8.02 -17.31 -25.77
CA PRO A 24 -8.82 -16.08 -25.73
C PRO A 24 -9.68 -15.95 -24.47
N ILE A 25 -10.20 -17.07 -23.94
CA ILE A 25 -11.01 -17.09 -22.71
C ILE A 25 -10.17 -16.65 -21.52
N LEU A 26 -8.98 -17.23 -21.36
CA LEU A 26 -8.06 -16.90 -20.26
C LEU A 26 -7.57 -15.45 -20.35
N GLN A 27 -7.22 -14.98 -21.56
CA GLN A 27 -6.78 -13.60 -21.78
C GLN A 27 -7.88 -12.60 -21.40
N ARG A 28 -9.09 -12.79 -21.91
CA ARG A 28 -10.24 -11.92 -21.58
C ARG A 28 -10.54 -11.92 -20.10
N ARG A 29 -10.52 -13.10 -19.47
CA ARG A 29 -10.76 -13.26 -18.05
C ARG A 29 -9.72 -12.51 -17.22
N LEU A 30 -8.43 -12.62 -17.58
CA LEU A 30 -7.35 -11.93 -16.88
C LEU A 30 -7.57 -10.41 -16.92
N SER A 31 -7.90 -9.84 -18.08
CA SER A 31 -8.20 -8.42 -18.19
C SER A 31 -9.35 -7.98 -17.29
N VAL A 32 -10.44 -8.76 -17.24
CA VAL A 32 -11.60 -8.45 -16.38
C VAL A 32 -11.24 -8.53 -14.90
N VAL A 33 -10.52 -9.57 -14.48
CA VAL A 33 -10.09 -9.76 -13.08
C VAL A 33 -9.17 -8.63 -12.63
N VAL A 34 -8.19 -8.27 -13.45
CA VAL A 34 -7.24 -7.18 -13.14
C VAL A 34 -7.96 -5.85 -13.01
N ALA A 35 -8.82 -5.51 -13.98
CA ALA A 35 -9.60 -4.27 -13.93
C ALA A 35 -10.53 -4.22 -12.71
N ALA A 36 -11.17 -5.33 -12.35
CA ALA A 36 -12.06 -5.40 -11.19
C ALA A 36 -11.32 -5.26 -9.86
N ILE A 37 -10.10 -5.81 -9.76
CA ILE A 37 -9.32 -5.79 -8.52
C ILE A 37 -8.59 -4.46 -8.33
N PHE A 38 -7.93 -3.97 -9.38
CA PHE A 38 -6.95 -2.89 -9.27
C PHE A 38 -7.35 -1.61 -10.00
N GLY A 39 -8.40 -1.64 -10.81
CA GLY A 39 -8.76 -0.53 -11.69
C GLY A 39 -7.59 -0.13 -12.59
N ALA A 40 -7.27 1.18 -12.61
CA ALA A 40 -6.18 1.73 -13.40
C ALA A 40 -4.81 1.73 -12.70
N LEU A 41 -4.71 1.26 -11.46
CA LEU A 41 -3.46 1.33 -10.68
C LEU A 41 -2.45 0.22 -11.04
N VAL A 42 -2.93 -0.87 -11.65
CA VAL A 42 -2.11 -2.04 -11.99
C VAL A 42 -2.37 -2.47 -13.42
N GLU A 43 -1.29 -2.74 -14.14
CA GLU A 43 -1.30 -3.37 -15.45
C GLU A 43 -0.72 -4.78 -15.35
N VAL A 44 -1.38 -5.75 -16.00
CA VAL A 44 -0.85 -7.11 -16.14
C VAL A 44 -0.73 -7.41 -17.63
N PRO A 45 0.47 -7.29 -18.23
CA PRO A 45 0.66 -7.45 -19.67
C PRO A 45 0.20 -8.84 -20.11
N ILE A 46 -0.73 -8.91 -21.07
CA ILE A 46 -1.15 -10.19 -21.62
C ILE A 46 0.02 -10.76 -22.43
N PRO A 47 0.55 -11.95 -22.11
CA PRO A 47 1.62 -12.51 -22.90
C PRO A 47 1.09 -12.81 -24.31
N GLN A 48 1.80 -12.28 -25.31
CA GLN A 48 1.44 -12.40 -26.73
C GLN A 48 2.33 -13.45 -27.41
N LEU A 49 1.75 -14.20 -28.35
CA LEU A 49 2.55 -14.97 -29.31
C LEU A 49 3.21 -13.99 -30.26
N THR A 50 4.54 -14.03 -30.39
CA THR A 50 5.24 -13.29 -31.44
C THR A 50 4.73 -13.77 -32.80
N GLN A 51 4.08 -12.88 -33.54
CA GLN A 51 3.56 -13.14 -34.89
C GLN A 51 4.75 -13.40 -35.82
N GLY A 52 5.11 -14.66 -36.06
CA GLY A 52 6.18 -14.97 -37.02
C GLY A 52 6.79 -16.37 -36.92
N ALA A 53 6.64 -17.07 -35.80
CA ALA A 53 7.09 -18.46 -35.68
C ALA A 53 5.88 -19.40 -35.78
N ALA A 54 6.05 -20.55 -36.44
CA ALA A 54 5.10 -21.65 -36.33
C ALA A 54 4.81 -21.88 -34.83
N VAL A 55 3.58 -21.53 -34.41
CA VAL A 55 3.17 -21.63 -33.02
C VAL A 55 3.18 -23.11 -32.67
N THR A 56 4.26 -23.54 -32.01
CA THR A 56 4.37 -24.93 -31.58
C THR A 56 3.33 -25.17 -30.48
N VAL A 57 2.82 -26.41 -30.42
CA VAL A 57 1.94 -26.85 -29.34
C VAL A 57 2.55 -26.55 -27.96
N ALA A 58 3.88 -26.61 -27.85
CA ALA A 58 4.62 -26.29 -26.63
C ALA A 58 4.50 -24.81 -26.22
N LEU A 59 4.64 -23.87 -27.15
CA LEU A 59 4.51 -22.43 -26.85
C LEU A 59 3.08 -22.08 -26.39
N THR A 60 2.08 -22.64 -27.05
CA THR A 60 0.68 -22.40 -26.67
C THR A 60 0.38 -22.97 -25.27
N ARG A 61 0.93 -24.15 -24.96
CA ARG A 61 0.80 -24.77 -23.63
C ARG A 61 1.43 -23.91 -22.55
N ALA A 62 2.64 -23.38 -22.78
CA ALA A 62 3.32 -22.51 -21.83
C ALA A 62 2.52 -21.22 -21.56
N LEU A 63 1.93 -20.61 -22.58
CA LEU A 63 1.08 -19.43 -22.42
C LEU A 63 -0.20 -19.71 -21.61
N ILE A 64 -0.86 -20.83 -21.89
CA ILE A 64 -2.02 -21.27 -21.12
C ILE A 64 -1.63 -21.46 -19.65
N GLU A 65 -0.50 -22.11 -19.39
CA GLU A 65 0.01 -22.33 -18.03
C GLU A 65 0.30 -21.00 -17.31
N GLN A 66 0.99 -20.06 -17.98
CA GLN A 66 1.26 -18.72 -17.44
C GLN A 66 -0.03 -17.97 -17.10
N LEU A 67 -0.98 -17.88 -18.04
CA LEU A 67 -2.25 -17.20 -17.82
C LEU A 67 -3.06 -17.84 -16.68
N SER A 68 -3.14 -19.16 -16.67
CA SER A 68 -3.80 -19.94 -15.62
C SER A 68 -3.17 -19.72 -14.25
N ARG A 69 -1.83 -19.63 -14.19
CA ARG A 69 -1.10 -19.31 -12.95
C ARG A 69 -1.41 -17.90 -12.46
N ARG A 70 -1.39 -16.89 -13.33
CA ARG A 70 -1.71 -15.50 -12.97
C ARG A 70 -3.14 -15.38 -12.46
N LEU A 71 -4.10 -15.96 -13.17
CA LEU A 71 -5.50 -16.01 -12.75
C LEU A 71 -5.68 -16.71 -11.40
N PHE A 72 -5.02 -17.85 -11.20
CA PHE A 72 -5.05 -18.56 -9.93
C PHE A 72 -4.56 -17.67 -8.79
N MET A 73 -3.40 -17.03 -8.93
CA MET A 73 -2.81 -16.19 -7.88
C MET A 73 -3.64 -14.93 -7.61
N LEU A 74 -4.25 -14.33 -8.63
CA LEU A 74 -5.14 -13.17 -8.46
C LEU A 74 -6.44 -13.58 -7.76
N GLU A 75 -7.11 -14.64 -8.21
CA GLU A 75 -8.39 -15.04 -7.62
C GLU A 75 -8.26 -15.71 -6.24
N ARG A 76 -7.14 -16.40 -5.99
CA ARG A 76 -6.82 -16.98 -4.68
C ARG A 76 -5.94 -16.08 -3.82
N GLY A 77 -5.67 -14.87 -4.30
CA GLY A 77 -4.90 -13.86 -3.58
C GLY A 77 -5.57 -13.38 -2.32
N GLY A 78 -6.91 -13.44 -2.25
CA GLY A 78 -7.69 -12.97 -1.11
C GLY A 78 -8.17 -11.54 -1.30
N ASP A 79 -8.22 -10.76 -0.22
CA ASP A 79 -8.68 -9.37 -0.25
C ASP A 79 -7.58 -8.43 -0.76
N TRP A 80 -7.63 -8.14 -2.06
CA TRP A 80 -6.74 -7.20 -2.70
C TRP A 80 -7.12 -5.73 -2.45
N ALA A 81 -8.36 -5.44 -2.05
CA ALA A 81 -8.83 -4.06 -1.87
C ALA A 81 -8.03 -3.35 -0.77
N ARG A 82 -7.57 -4.10 0.24
CA ARG A 82 -6.60 -3.67 1.27
C ARG A 82 -5.39 -2.94 0.72
N TRP A 83 -4.90 -3.32 -0.47
CA TRP A 83 -3.69 -2.75 -1.04
C TRP A 83 -3.93 -1.46 -1.82
N LYS A 84 -5.19 -1.05 -2.04
CA LYS A 84 -5.52 0.15 -2.81
C LYS A 84 -4.74 1.39 -2.34
N PRO A 85 -4.66 1.74 -1.04
CA PRO A 85 -3.93 2.92 -0.62
C PRO A 85 -2.41 2.78 -0.88
N VAL A 86 -1.86 1.58 -0.68
CA VAL A 86 -0.46 1.29 -0.98
C VAL A 86 -0.16 1.38 -2.48
N LEU A 87 -1.08 0.91 -3.33
CA LEU A 87 -0.97 0.99 -4.78
C LEU A 87 -1.03 2.42 -5.28
N GLU A 88 -1.86 3.29 -4.70
CA GLU A 88 -1.83 4.72 -5.01
C GLU A 88 -0.50 5.37 -4.62
N MET A 89 0.08 5.00 -3.47
CA MET A 89 1.42 5.47 -3.11
C MET A 89 2.48 4.96 -4.09
N LEU A 90 2.43 3.69 -4.50
CA LEU A 90 3.34 3.14 -5.51
C LEU A 90 3.16 3.81 -6.87
N TYR A 91 1.94 4.15 -7.27
CA TYR A 91 1.65 4.89 -8.49
C TYR A 91 2.36 6.24 -8.49
N LEU A 92 2.28 6.97 -7.38
CA LEU A 92 2.99 8.25 -7.20
C LEU A 92 4.51 8.06 -7.18
N LEU A 93 5.01 7.07 -6.43
CA LEU A 93 6.44 6.73 -6.35
C LEU A 93 7.04 6.44 -7.73
N ARG A 94 6.26 5.81 -8.62
CA ARG A 94 6.66 5.44 -9.98
C ARG A 94 6.46 6.57 -11.01
N GLY A 95 6.11 7.77 -10.56
CA GLY A 95 5.90 8.95 -11.40
C GLY A 95 4.56 8.90 -12.13
N LYS A 96 3.48 8.58 -11.41
CA LYS A 96 2.12 8.44 -11.95
C LYS A 96 2.01 7.39 -13.05
N ARG A 97 2.67 6.24 -12.85
CA ARG A 97 2.61 5.09 -13.75
C ARG A 97 2.01 3.87 -13.04
N PRO A 98 1.13 3.12 -13.69
CA PRO A 98 0.50 1.94 -13.11
C PRO A 98 1.53 0.84 -12.87
N LEU A 99 1.42 0.15 -11.74
CA LEU A 99 2.31 -0.95 -11.39
C LEU A 99 2.15 -2.07 -12.41
N VAL A 100 3.26 -2.50 -13.04
CA VAL A 100 3.23 -3.56 -14.04
C VAL A 100 3.58 -4.88 -13.37
N LEU A 101 2.67 -5.85 -13.37
CA LEU A 101 2.93 -7.21 -12.88
C LEU A 101 3.26 -8.13 -14.05
N ALA A 102 4.55 -8.40 -14.24
CA ALA A 102 5.07 -9.29 -15.27
C ALA A 102 5.21 -10.73 -14.75
N ASP A 103 5.77 -11.63 -15.56
CA ASP A 103 5.98 -13.03 -15.16
C ASP A 103 6.84 -13.17 -13.91
N ASP A 104 7.84 -12.31 -13.72
CA ASP A 104 8.70 -12.33 -12.52
C ASP A 104 7.90 -12.06 -11.24
N ASN A 105 6.88 -11.18 -11.30
CA ASN A 105 6.02 -10.86 -10.16
C ASN A 105 5.22 -12.08 -9.70
N PHE A 106 4.68 -12.85 -10.64
CA PHE A 106 4.00 -14.11 -10.33
C PHE A 106 4.99 -15.25 -10.09
N GLY A 107 6.22 -15.11 -10.59
CA GLY A 107 7.39 -15.98 -10.51
C GLY A 107 7.95 -16.15 -9.10
N VAL A 108 7.72 -15.16 -8.22
CA VAL A 108 8.21 -15.15 -6.82
C VAL A 108 7.80 -16.38 -6.02
N PHE A 109 6.74 -17.08 -6.42
CA PHE A 109 6.37 -18.38 -5.87
C PHE A 109 6.75 -19.50 -6.85
N GLY A 110 7.58 -20.46 -6.44
CA GLY A 110 7.94 -21.58 -7.32
C GLY A 110 6.75 -22.47 -7.73
N SER A 111 5.64 -22.44 -6.99
CA SER A 111 4.46 -23.26 -7.25
C SER A 111 3.19 -22.66 -6.63
N ARG A 112 2.01 -23.18 -7.02
CA ARG A 112 0.73 -22.86 -6.38
C ARG A 112 0.71 -23.23 -4.89
N ALA A 113 1.37 -24.33 -4.51
CA ALA A 113 1.48 -24.75 -3.12
C ALA A 113 2.32 -23.77 -2.29
N ALA A 114 3.45 -23.31 -2.83
CA ALA A 114 4.30 -22.30 -2.19
C ALA A 114 3.57 -20.95 -2.02
N PHE A 115 2.70 -20.59 -2.97
CA PHE A 115 1.83 -19.43 -2.84
C PHE A 115 0.79 -19.59 -1.70
N MET A 116 0.19 -20.77 -1.58
CA MET A 116 -0.83 -21.06 -0.56
C MET A 116 -0.26 -21.30 0.85
N SER A 117 1.05 -21.58 0.98
CA SER A 117 1.70 -21.76 2.28
C SER A 117 2.02 -20.44 3.00
N GLU A 118 1.89 -19.31 2.32
CA GLU A 118 2.18 -17.98 2.84
C GLU A 118 0.90 -17.29 3.34
N THR A 119 1.05 -16.41 4.33
CA THR A 119 -0.06 -15.58 4.79
C THR A 119 -0.51 -14.64 3.68
N GLU A 120 -1.80 -14.31 3.70
CA GLU A 120 -2.45 -13.60 2.59
C GLU A 120 -1.80 -12.24 2.27
N ALA A 121 -1.61 -11.38 3.27
CA ALA A 121 -0.96 -10.10 3.07
C ALA A 121 0.48 -10.24 2.54
N VAL A 122 1.23 -11.22 3.06
CA VAL A 122 2.62 -11.46 2.62
C VAL A 122 2.66 -11.91 1.18
N ARG A 123 1.80 -12.84 0.76
CA ARG A 123 1.81 -13.31 -0.63
C ARG A 123 1.41 -12.22 -1.63
N GLN A 124 0.43 -11.40 -1.26
CA GLN A 124 0.00 -10.27 -2.07
C GLN A 124 1.14 -9.25 -2.21
N TRP A 125 1.77 -8.87 -1.10
CA TRP A 125 2.88 -7.91 -1.12
C TRP A 125 4.10 -8.40 -1.90
N LYS A 126 4.47 -9.68 -1.78
CA LYS A 126 5.55 -10.28 -2.59
C LYS A 126 5.32 -10.10 -4.08
N ILE A 127 4.08 -10.29 -4.56
CA ILE A 127 3.72 -10.08 -5.97
C ILE A 127 3.82 -8.59 -6.33
N LEU A 128 3.22 -7.71 -5.51
CA LEU A 128 3.13 -6.28 -5.80
C LEU A 128 4.47 -5.55 -5.74
N SER A 129 5.38 -6.00 -4.87
CA SER A 129 6.68 -5.37 -4.64
C SER A 129 7.79 -5.93 -5.53
N CYS A 130 7.58 -7.09 -6.17
CA CYS A 130 8.57 -7.69 -7.04
C CYS A 130 8.92 -6.76 -8.21
N GLY A 131 10.20 -6.50 -8.42
CA GLY A 131 10.68 -5.57 -9.45
C GLY A 131 10.41 -4.09 -9.16
N VAL A 132 9.78 -3.74 -8.01
CA VAL A 132 9.66 -2.35 -7.60
C VAL A 132 11.00 -1.87 -7.07
N THR A 133 11.54 -0.83 -7.70
CA THR A 133 12.80 -0.19 -7.30
C THR A 133 12.55 1.19 -6.72
N VAL A 134 13.35 1.57 -5.73
CA VAL A 134 13.21 2.85 -5.01
C VAL A 134 14.56 3.56 -4.83
N GLY A 135 14.47 4.88 -4.64
CA GLY A 135 15.62 5.74 -4.43
C GLY A 135 16.51 5.95 -5.67
N TYR A 136 17.55 6.75 -5.50
CA TYR A 136 18.47 7.13 -6.58
C TYR A 136 19.27 5.95 -7.15
N GLN A 137 19.53 4.93 -6.32
CA GLN A 137 20.22 3.71 -6.71
C GLN A 137 19.28 2.66 -7.32
N GLN A 138 17.98 2.95 -7.45
CA GLN A 138 16.99 1.99 -7.95
C GLN A 138 17.09 0.64 -7.24
N ARG A 139 17.21 0.68 -5.91
CA ARG A 139 17.33 -0.54 -5.11
C ARG A 139 15.98 -1.26 -5.05
N PRO A 140 15.95 -2.60 -5.14
CA PRO A 140 14.69 -3.35 -4.98
C PRO A 140 14.07 -3.08 -3.61
N LEU A 141 12.80 -2.67 -3.60
CA LEU A 141 12.00 -2.43 -2.40
C LEU A 141 11.87 -3.72 -1.56
N MET A 142 11.77 -4.86 -2.23
CA MET A 142 11.79 -6.18 -1.62
C MET A 142 12.86 -7.06 -2.28
N ASP A 143 13.49 -7.92 -1.49
CA ASP A 143 14.49 -8.89 -1.92
C ASP A 143 14.36 -10.15 -1.06
N GLY A 144 13.83 -11.21 -1.66
CA GLY A 144 13.30 -12.35 -0.93
C GLY A 144 12.21 -11.92 0.06
N ASN A 145 12.44 -12.19 1.34
CA ASN A 145 11.55 -11.76 2.44
C ASN A 145 11.98 -10.44 3.09
N GLY A 146 13.13 -9.89 2.70
CA GLY A 146 13.65 -8.65 3.23
C GLY A 146 13.01 -7.44 2.57
N ILE A 147 12.58 -6.48 3.38
CA ILE A 147 12.08 -5.19 2.92
C ILE A 147 13.14 -4.11 3.09
N LEU A 148 13.27 -3.24 2.10
CA LEU A 148 14.22 -2.13 2.13
C LEU A 148 13.63 -0.96 2.93
N CYS A 149 14.08 -0.82 4.17
CA CYS A 149 13.83 0.34 5.02
C CYS A 149 14.77 1.50 4.66
N LEU A 150 14.35 2.73 4.96
CA LEU A 150 15.17 3.92 4.74
C LEU A 150 16.46 3.91 5.59
N TYR A 151 16.38 3.35 6.79
CA TYR A 151 17.49 3.15 7.73
C TYR A 151 17.10 2.00 8.67
N PRO A 152 17.95 0.99 8.94
CA PRO A 152 19.35 0.84 8.55
C PRO A 152 19.59 0.11 7.21
N GLY A 153 18.57 -0.17 6.40
CA GLY A 153 18.69 -0.88 5.12
C GLY A 153 17.68 -2.00 4.99
N ARG A 154 18.10 -3.21 4.58
CA ARG A 154 17.19 -4.37 4.49
C ARG A 154 16.87 -4.91 5.88
N CYS A 155 15.59 -5.10 6.16
CA CYS A 155 15.09 -5.69 7.40
C CYS A 155 14.14 -6.85 7.07
N LEU A 156 14.12 -7.89 7.91
CA LEU A 156 13.11 -8.94 7.81
C LEU A 156 11.95 -8.61 8.77
N PRO A 157 10.70 -8.53 8.27
CA PRO A 157 9.54 -8.43 9.15
C PRO A 157 9.34 -9.72 9.96
N SER A 158 8.97 -9.57 11.23
CA SER A 158 8.54 -10.68 12.09
C SER A 158 7.02 -10.67 12.20
N LEU A 159 6.37 -11.76 11.79
CA LEU A 159 4.91 -11.90 11.88
C LEU A 159 4.53 -12.44 13.25
N LEU A 160 3.63 -11.77 13.95
CA LEU A 160 3.14 -12.19 15.25
C LEU A 160 1.97 -13.15 15.09
N ALA A 161 2.00 -14.24 15.86
CA ALA A 161 0.96 -15.27 15.83
C ALA A 161 -0.32 -14.90 16.62
N SER A 162 -0.37 -13.71 17.21
CA SER A 162 -1.49 -13.22 18.03
C SER A 162 -1.60 -11.70 17.98
N ALA A 163 -2.71 -11.15 18.47
CA ALA A 163 -2.88 -9.71 18.60
C ALA A 163 -1.74 -9.07 19.41
N SER A 164 -1.25 -7.91 18.96
CA SER A 164 -0.27 -7.15 19.73
C SER A 164 -0.94 -6.40 20.89
N PRO A 165 -0.37 -6.44 22.11
CA PRO A 165 -0.90 -5.70 23.26
C PRO A 165 -0.83 -4.18 23.07
N LEU A 166 -0.01 -3.68 22.13
CA LEU A 166 0.07 -2.25 21.82
C LEU A 166 -1.17 -1.75 21.06
N PHE A 167 -1.95 -2.64 20.46
CA PHE A 167 -3.12 -2.33 19.65
C PHE A 167 -4.37 -3.03 20.18
N LEU A 168 -4.76 -2.71 21.41
CA LEU A 168 -5.92 -3.31 22.09
C LEU A 168 -7.25 -3.22 21.31
N HIS A 169 -7.37 -2.26 20.40
CA HIS A 169 -8.57 -2.05 19.58
C HIS A 169 -8.51 -2.78 18.23
N ALA A 170 -7.36 -3.31 17.83
CA ALA A 170 -7.20 -3.99 16.55
C ALA A 170 -7.48 -5.51 16.72
N PRO A 171 -8.51 -6.05 16.04
CA PRO A 171 -8.74 -7.49 16.05
C PRO A 171 -7.58 -8.22 15.36
N PHE A 172 -7.27 -9.43 15.84
CA PHE A 172 -6.30 -10.28 15.18
C PHE A 172 -6.89 -10.83 13.87
N ASP A 173 -6.25 -10.50 12.74
CA ASP A 173 -6.53 -11.09 11.44
C ASP A 173 -5.35 -12.01 11.02
N PRO A 174 -5.51 -13.34 10.97
CA PRO A 174 -4.44 -14.23 10.51
C PRO A 174 -4.08 -14.03 9.03
N ALA A 175 -4.95 -13.42 8.22
CA ALA A 175 -4.66 -13.05 6.84
C ALA A 175 -3.80 -11.76 6.75
N ASP A 176 -3.75 -10.95 7.81
CA ASP A 176 -2.95 -9.73 7.94
C ASP A 176 -2.32 -9.63 9.34
N PRO A 177 -1.41 -10.55 9.69
CA PRO A 177 -0.97 -10.67 11.08
C PRO A 177 -0.25 -9.40 11.54
N PRO A 178 -0.34 -9.04 12.84
CA PRO A 178 0.48 -8.00 13.42
C PRO A 178 1.95 -8.26 13.13
N THR A 179 2.72 -7.20 12.90
CA THR A 179 4.07 -7.32 12.35
C THR A 179 5.02 -6.44 13.13
N GLU A 180 6.24 -6.94 13.37
CA GLU A 180 7.34 -6.17 13.93
C GLU A 180 8.43 -5.93 12.89
N LEU A 181 9.00 -4.73 12.89
CA LEU A 181 10.11 -4.36 12.01
C LEU A 181 10.92 -3.22 12.63
N ALA A 182 12.23 -3.45 12.84
CA ALA A 182 13.18 -2.42 13.31
C ALA A 182 12.70 -1.68 14.59
N ASP A 183 12.29 -2.43 15.60
CA ASP A 183 11.76 -1.95 16.90
C ASP A 183 10.40 -1.25 16.86
N TYR A 184 9.71 -1.29 15.71
CA TYR A 184 8.33 -0.84 15.58
C TYR A 184 7.38 -2.04 15.47
N THR A 185 6.24 -1.92 16.13
CA THR A 185 5.13 -2.86 15.99
C THR A 185 4.00 -2.19 15.23
N TYR A 186 3.42 -2.93 14.30
CA TYR A 186 2.30 -2.53 13.46
C TYR A 186 1.10 -3.43 13.78
N PRO A 187 -0.14 -2.91 13.73
CA PRO A 187 -1.31 -3.71 14.05
C PRO A 187 -1.53 -4.84 13.04
N ASN A 188 -1.01 -4.69 11.81
CA ASN A 188 -1.07 -5.68 10.74
C ASN A 188 0.07 -5.46 9.73
N TYR A 189 0.27 -6.43 8.82
CA TYR A 189 1.34 -6.40 7.83
C TYR A 189 1.14 -5.30 6.78
N SER A 190 -0.11 -5.05 6.37
CA SER A 190 -0.42 -3.97 5.43
C SER A 190 -0.09 -2.58 5.98
N CYS A 191 -0.28 -2.32 7.29
CA CYS A 191 0.19 -1.09 7.94
C CYS A 191 1.69 -0.93 7.83
N MET A 192 2.46 -1.97 8.15
CA MET A 192 3.91 -1.96 8.03
C MET A 192 4.36 -1.58 6.62
N VAL A 193 3.75 -2.18 5.59
CA VAL A 193 4.05 -1.83 4.21
C VAL A 193 3.64 -0.40 3.88
N GLY A 194 2.47 0.05 4.31
CA GLY A 194 1.99 1.42 4.11
C GLY A 194 2.98 2.46 4.62
N PHE A 195 3.53 2.27 5.82
CA PHE A 195 4.58 3.12 6.38
C PHE A 195 5.85 3.13 5.55
N ILE A 196 6.32 1.96 5.11
CA ILE A 196 7.56 1.85 4.34
C ILE A 196 7.43 2.54 2.99
N VAL A 197 6.36 2.26 2.25
CA VAL A 197 6.13 2.89 0.94
C VAL A 197 6.00 4.41 1.11
N PHE A 198 5.27 4.87 2.13
CA PHE A 198 5.15 6.29 2.43
C PHE A 198 6.51 6.95 2.74
N CYS A 199 7.40 6.29 3.47
CA CYS A 199 8.74 6.79 3.76
C CYS A 199 9.63 6.93 2.51
N TRP A 200 9.34 6.18 1.44
CA TRP A 200 10.04 6.29 0.16
C TRP A 200 9.52 7.43 -0.74
N LEU A 201 8.26 7.87 -0.58
CA LEU A 201 7.66 8.92 -1.42
C LEU A 201 8.47 10.24 -1.47
N PRO A 202 9.00 10.78 -0.35
CA PRO A 202 9.82 11.98 -0.39
C PRO A 202 11.19 11.79 -1.07
N ASN A 203 11.68 10.55 -1.18
CA ASN A 203 13.06 10.22 -1.56
C ASN A 203 13.18 9.69 -3.01
N GLY A 204 12.09 9.63 -3.76
CA GLY A 204 11.98 8.89 -5.02
C GLY A 204 12.54 9.52 -6.30
N HIS A 205 13.12 10.74 -6.30
CA HIS A 205 13.54 11.39 -7.57
C HIS A 205 15.00 11.86 -7.62
N PRO A 206 15.84 11.40 -8.58
CA PRO A 206 17.27 11.71 -8.65
C PRO A 206 17.61 13.04 -9.35
N MET A 207 16.69 13.67 -10.09
CA MET A 207 17.06 14.76 -11.02
C MET A 207 17.03 16.18 -10.45
N ILE A 208 16.80 16.37 -9.14
CA ILE A 208 16.59 17.71 -8.58
C ILE A 208 17.46 17.93 -7.34
N ARG A 209 18.71 18.34 -7.61
CA ARG A 209 19.60 18.99 -6.65
C ARG A 209 19.27 20.48 -6.43
N VAL A 210 18.04 20.90 -6.71
CA VAL A 210 17.58 22.29 -6.54
C VAL A 210 16.24 22.28 -5.82
N LYS A 211 16.21 22.60 -4.51
CA LYS A 211 15.04 23.11 -3.76
C LYS A 211 13.65 22.56 -4.21
N TYR A 212 13.12 21.57 -3.47
CA TYR A 212 11.68 21.22 -3.45
C TYR A 212 11.05 20.42 -4.60
N CYS A 213 11.68 19.35 -5.09
CA CYS A 213 10.91 18.32 -5.80
C CYS A 213 10.68 17.08 -4.95
N CYS A 214 9.66 17.21 -4.11
CA CYS A 214 8.95 16.11 -3.52
C CYS A 214 7.60 16.06 -4.26
N TYR A 215 7.21 14.91 -4.83
CA TYR A 215 5.81 14.74 -5.26
C TYR A 215 4.85 15.00 -4.09
N PHE A 216 5.31 14.79 -2.85
CA PHE A 216 4.69 15.24 -1.63
C PHE A 216 5.34 16.51 -1.08
N ARG A 217 4.72 17.66 -1.28
CA ARG A 217 5.13 18.87 -0.55
C ARG A 217 4.70 18.71 0.90
N ARG A 218 5.64 18.82 1.84
CA ARG A 218 5.30 19.09 3.24
C ARG A 218 4.73 20.50 3.27
N VAL A 219 3.41 20.61 3.36
CA VAL A 219 2.75 21.92 3.31
C VAL A 219 2.83 22.56 4.68
N ASN A 220 2.61 21.77 5.73
CA ASN A 220 2.54 22.29 7.09
C ASN A 220 3.13 21.33 8.13
N TYR A 221 3.59 21.93 9.23
CA TYR A 221 4.09 21.25 10.41
C TYR A 221 3.78 22.08 11.64
N CYS A 222 3.16 21.45 12.63
CA CYS A 222 2.95 22.05 13.94
C CYS A 222 3.32 21.07 15.04
N CYS A 223 4.04 21.57 16.05
CA CYS A 223 4.29 20.87 17.30
C CYS A 223 3.52 21.52 18.44
N PHE A 224 3.03 20.67 19.34
CA PHE A 224 2.31 21.06 20.55
C PHE A 224 3.05 20.45 21.74
N PHE A 225 3.61 21.33 22.58
CA PHE A 225 4.39 20.95 23.77
C PHE A 225 3.59 21.13 25.06
N ARG A 226 2.49 21.89 25.02
CA ARG A 226 1.69 22.21 26.21
C ARG A 226 0.59 21.18 26.38
N CYS A 227 0.74 20.28 27.34
CA CYS A 227 -0.22 19.19 27.59
C CYS A 227 -1.66 19.67 27.84
N ALA A 228 -1.83 20.90 28.32
CA ALA A 228 -3.13 21.51 28.58
C ALA A 228 -3.76 22.20 27.37
N SER A 229 -3.08 22.27 26.22
CA SER A 229 -3.65 22.96 25.06
C SER A 229 -4.69 22.10 24.35
N ALA A 230 -5.73 22.75 23.82
CA ALA A 230 -6.77 22.06 23.06
C ALA A 230 -6.20 21.31 21.85
N ALA A 231 -5.17 21.86 21.19
CA ALA A 231 -4.53 21.22 20.05
C ALA A 231 -3.77 19.95 20.46
N TYR A 232 -3.02 20.01 21.57
CA TYR A 232 -2.35 18.86 22.15
C TYR A 232 -3.34 17.74 22.48
N LEU A 233 -4.40 18.08 23.21
CA LEU A 233 -5.44 17.12 23.62
C LEU A 233 -6.11 16.50 22.40
N ARG A 234 -6.48 17.31 21.40
CA ARG A 234 -7.10 16.84 20.16
C ARG A 234 -6.23 15.86 19.39
N VAL A 235 -4.92 16.09 19.29
CA VAL A 235 -4.02 15.10 18.65
C VAL A 235 -4.02 13.77 19.43
N GLY A 236 -4.14 13.80 20.76
CA GLY A 236 -4.26 12.59 21.57
C GLY A 236 -5.57 11.84 21.34
N GLU A 237 -6.69 12.56 21.26
CA GLU A 237 -7.99 11.98 20.90
C GLU A 237 -7.92 11.31 19.53
N LEU A 238 -7.34 11.99 18.53
CA LEU A 238 -7.16 11.45 17.19
C LEU A 238 -6.25 10.22 17.16
N LEU A 239 -5.20 10.17 17.98
CA LEU A 239 -4.36 8.97 18.12
C LEU A 239 -5.09 7.84 18.86
N ALA A 240 -5.96 8.14 19.81
CA ALA A 240 -6.73 7.16 20.56
C ALA A 240 -7.93 6.60 19.77
N ALA A 241 -8.45 7.33 18.78
CA ALA A 241 -9.60 6.93 17.97
C ALA A 241 -9.35 5.61 17.21
N SER A 242 -10.42 4.86 16.92
CA SER A 242 -10.32 3.63 16.15
C SER A 242 -9.88 3.92 14.71
N PRO A 243 -8.93 3.17 14.11
CA PRO A 243 -8.56 3.32 12.69
C PRO A 243 -9.73 3.11 11.72
N THR A 244 -10.75 2.36 12.14
CA THR A 244 -11.93 2.02 11.34
C THR A 244 -13.10 2.99 11.50
N ASP A 245 -12.93 4.05 12.29
CA ASP A 245 -13.99 5.04 12.51
C ASP A 245 -14.14 5.97 11.29
N ALA A 246 -14.98 5.55 10.35
CA ALA A 246 -15.27 6.31 9.13
C ALA A 246 -15.87 7.70 9.42
N ALA A 247 -16.54 7.90 10.56
CA ALA A 247 -17.07 9.23 10.92
C ALA A 247 -15.94 10.19 11.32
N GLN A 248 -14.85 9.66 11.89
CA GLN A 248 -13.67 10.45 12.26
C GLN A 248 -12.72 10.66 11.07
N TRP A 249 -12.50 9.65 10.23
CA TRP A 249 -11.49 9.71 9.17
C TRP A 249 -12.03 10.04 7.79
N GLY A 250 -13.34 9.88 7.58
CA GLY A 250 -13.96 9.80 6.26
C GLY A 250 -13.98 8.35 5.75
N ALA A 251 -15.02 7.99 5.01
CA ALA A 251 -15.23 6.62 4.52
C ALA A 251 -14.14 6.10 3.58
N GLU A 252 -13.38 7.01 2.97
CA GLU A 252 -12.37 6.73 1.95
C GLU A 252 -10.94 6.89 2.47
N ALA A 253 -10.78 7.20 3.76
CA ALA A 253 -9.47 7.34 4.37
C ALA A 253 -8.90 5.98 4.78
N ALA A 254 -7.64 5.76 4.46
CA ALA A 254 -6.86 4.64 4.98
C ALA A 254 -6.04 5.09 6.18
N VAL A 255 -6.15 4.36 7.29
CA VAL A 255 -5.42 4.68 8.53
C VAL A 255 -4.38 3.60 8.79
N PHE A 256 -3.12 4.02 8.91
CA PHE A 256 -2.00 3.15 9.28
C PHE A 256 -1.43 3.56 10.62
N ASP A 257 -1.16 2.58 11.49
CA ASP A 257 -0.52 2.82 12.77
C ASP A 257 0.82 2.09 12.93
N GLU A 258 1.73 2.71 13.67
CA GLU A 258 2.95 2.09 14.18
C GLU A 258 3.22 2.58 15.62
N LYS A 259 3.63 1.66 16.49
CA LYS A 259 3.91 1.93 17.90
C LYS A 259 5.23 1.32 18.34
N ARG A 260 5.75 1.81 19.45
CA ARG A 260 6.86 1.23 20.20
C ARG A 260 6.46 1.07 21.66
N ASP A 261 7.17 0.22 22.40
CA ASP A 261 6.91 -0.04 23.82
C ASP A 261 7.11 1.19 24.71
N ASP A 262 7.91 2.16 24.26
CA ASP A 262 8.15 3.44 24.94
C ASP A 262 7.00 4.45 24.83
N ARG A 263 5.80 3.99 24.43
CA ARG A 263 4.57 4.77 24.18
C ARG A 263 4.66 5.71 22.99
N TRP A 264 5.73 5.66 22.21
CA TRP A 264 5.77 6.33 20.91
C TRP A 264 4.68 5.76 20.00
N HIS A 265 3.94 6.65 19.35
CA HIS A 265 2.86 6.27 18.45
C HIS A 265 2.84 7.23 17.28
N ARG A 266 2.85 6.67 16.06
CA ARG A 266 2.61 7.41 14.84
C ARG A 266 1.44 6.81 14.09
N ARG A 267 0.58 7.70 13.59
CA ARG A 267 -0.55 7.39 12.72
C ARG A 267 -0.43 8.13 11.40
N LEU A 268 -0.71 7.46 10.30
CA LEU A 268 -0.92 8.06 8.99
C LEU A 268 -2.39 7.95 8.64
N VAL A 269 -3.01 9.08 8.35
CA VAL A 269 -4.33 9.14 7.71
C VAL A 269 -4.09 9.53 6.27
N MET A 270 -4.33 8.58 5.36
CA MET A 270 -4.13 8.75 3.94
C MET A 270 -5.48 8.95 3.26
N LEU A 271 -5.59 10.05 2.52
CA LEU A 271 -6.74 10.45 1.73
C LEU A 271 -6.35 10.33 0.25
N GLY A 272 -6.86 9.28 -0.38
CA GLY A 272 -6.54 8.89 -1.75
C GLY A 272 -7.32 9.65 -2.81
N SER A 273 -7.35 9.10 -4.03
CA SER A 273 -7.96 9.74 -5.20
C SER A 273 -9.47 10.00 -5.05
N GLU A 274 -10.14 9.21 -4.23
CA GLU A 274 -11.59 9.34 -3.99
C GLU A 274 -11.90 10.63 -3.20
N ALA A 275 -11.09 10.93 -2.18
CA ALA A 275 -11.22 12.15 -1.38
C ALA A 275 -10.54 13.38 -2.03
N MET A 276 -9.43 13.17 -2.73
CA MET A 276 -8.52 14.23 -3.20
C MET A 276 -8.59 14.53 -4.69
N SER A 277 -9.51 13.91 -5.45
CA SER A 277 -9.55 13.87 -6.93
C SER A 277 -8.46 12.98 -7.57
N GLU A 278 -8.69 12.58 -8.82
CA GLU A 278 -7.86 11.60 -9.51
C GLU A 278 -6.37 11.97 -9.53
N GLY A 279 -5.51 11.04 -9.06
CA GLY A 279 -4.07 11.22 -9.07
C GLY A 279 -3.53 12.20 -8.01
N HIS A 280 -4.40 12.64 -7.09
CA HIS A 280 -4.04 13.44 -5.94
C HIS A 280 -4.16 12.64 -4.64
N MET A 281 -3.34 13.00 -3.65
CA MET A 281 -3.31 12.35 -2.35
C MET A 281 -2.89 13.35 -1.28
N ALA A 282 -3.52 13.29 -0.12
CA ALA A 282 -3.10 13.98 1.09
C ALA A 282 -2.79 12.93 2.18
N VAL A 283 -1.76 13.19 2.98
CA VAL A 283 -1.41 12.36 4.12
C VAL A 283 -1.23 13.25 5.34
N ILE A 284 -1.99 12.94 6.38
CA ILE A 284 -1.88 13.55 7.70
C ILE A 284 -1.13 12.57 8.59
N ARG A 285 0.04 12.98 9.05
CA ARG A 285 0.85 12.22 10.00
C ARG A 285 0.67 12.83 11.38
N LEU A 286 0.11 12.04 12.29
CA LEU A 286 0.01 12.34 13.71
C LEU A 286 1.12 11.60 14.43
N VAL A 287 1.86 12.29 15.30
CA VAL A 287 2.94 11.67 16.07
C VAL A 287 2.79 12.06 17.53
N ARG A 288 2.96 11.07 18.40
CA ARG A 288 3.27 11.23 19.82
C ARG A 288 4.69 10.74 20.05
N ASP A 289 5.58 11.66 20.41
CA ASP A 289 6.99 11.39 20.67
C ASP A 289 7.31 11.59 22.16
N MET A 290 7.80 10.53 22.78
CA MET A 290 8.21 10.50 24.19
C MET A 290 9.67 10.91 24.40
N GLY A 291 10.25 11.72 23.51
CA GLY A 291 11.50 12.42 23.74
C GLY A 291 11.45 13.33 24.99
N ARG A 292 12.11 14.49 24.98
CA ARG A 292 12.21 15.33 26.19
C ARG A 292 10.88 15.96 26.70
N GLY A 293 9.69 15.63 26.17
CA GLY A 293 8.46 16.37 26.49
C GLY A 293 7.08 15.76 26.21
N ASP A 294 6.92 14.47 25.85
CA ASP A 294 5.64 13.90 25.33
C ASP A 294 5.05 14.79 24.24
N ASP A 295 5.88 15.12 23.25
CA ASP A 295 5.58 16.08 22.19
C ASP A 295 4.57 15.47 21.22
N ARG A 296 3.57 16.26 20.82
CA ARG A 296 2.62 15.86 19.78
C ARG A 296 2.80 16.72 18.55
N CYS A 297 2.84 16.10 17.38
CA CYS A 297 2.94 16.86 16.14
C CYS A 297 1.98 16.37 15.05
N VAL A 298 1.62 17.31 14.18
CA VAL A 298 0.84 17.07 12.97
C VAL A 298 1.69 17.51 11.79
N ILE A 299 1.84 16.62 10.81
CA ILE A 299 2.51 16.91 9.55
C ILE A 299 1.53 16.62 8.42
N VAL A 300 1.31 17.59 7.55
CA VAL A 300 0.47 17.44 6.37
C VAL A 300 1.33 17.45 5.13
N SER A 301 1.17 16.41 4.31
CA SER A 301 1.82 16.29 3.02
C SER A 301 0.76 16.09 1.93
N THR A 302 0.92 16.70 0.77
CA THR A 302 -0.01 16.53 -0.36
C THR A 302 0.70 16.57 -1.70
N THR A 303 0.08 15.94 -2.71
CA THR A 303 0.45 16.06 -4.13
C THR A 303 -0.33 17.13 -4.88
N GLU A 304 -1.36 17.72 -4.26
CA GLU A 304 -2.07 18.87 -4.81
C GLU A 304 -1.09 20.05 -4.97
N SER A 305 -1.17 20.77 -6.07
CA SER A 305 -0.39 22.00 -6.26
C SER A 305 -1.03 23.16 -5.49
N ALA A 306 -0.25 24.23 -5.22
CA ALA A 306 -0.79 25.44 -4.62
C ALA A 306 -1.97 25.97 -5.48
N PRO A 307 -3.09 26.42 -4.88
CA PRO A 307 -3.23 26.88 -3.49
C PRO A 307 -3.60 25.82 -2.43
N HIS A 308 -3.64 24.52 -2.76
CA HIS A 308 -3.94 23.42 -1.82
C HIS A 308 -5.34 23.48 -1.18
N ASN A 309 -6.34 23.98 -1.92
CA ASN A 309 -7.68 24.18 -1.38
C ASN A 309 -8.33 22.84 -1.00
N GLN A 310 -8.16 21.80 -1.81
CA GLN A 310 -8.77 20.51 -1.55
C GLN A 310 -8.13 19.83 -0.34
N THR A 311 -6.81 19.88 -0.26
CA THR A 311 -6.03 19.41 0.89
C THR A 311 -6.48 20.13 2.16
N ARG A 312 -6.69 21.46 2.08
CA ARG A 312 -7.16 22.24 3.23
C ARG A 312 -8.51 21.72 3.71
N THR A 313 -9.48 21.55 2.82
CA THR A 313 -10.82 21.08 3.15
C THR A 313 -10.76 19.73 3.89
N VAL A 314 -10.13 18.72 3.29
CA VAL A 314 -10.06 17.38 3.90
C VAL A 314 -9.27 17.37 5.22
N VAL A 315 -8.26 18.23 5.35
CA VAL A 315 -7.49 18.37 6.61
C VAL A 315 -8.33 19.01 7.70
N MET A 316 -9.16 20.00 7.38
CA MET A 316 -10.10 20.60 8.35
C MET A 316 -11.15 19.59 8.80
N GLU A 317 -11.67 18.77 7.87
CA GLU A 317 -12.64 17.71 8.19
C GLU A 317 -12.05 16.68 9.17
N VAL A 318 -10.83 16.20 8.92
CA VAL A 318 -10.19 15.19 9.79
C VAL A 318 -9.73 15.80 11.12
N LEU A 319 -9.06 16.95 11.11
CA LEU A 319 -8.46 17.52 12.32
C LEU A 319 -9.45 18.36 13.15
N GLY A 320 -10.54 18.81 12.55
CA GLY A 320 -11.44 19.85 13.07
C GLY A 320 -10.88 21.26 12.87
N ASP A 321 -11.79 22.25 12.82
CA ASP A 321 -11.46 23.65 12.46
C ASP A 321 -10.35 24.28 13.32
N GLN A 322 -10.33 23.98 14.62
CA GLN A 322 -9.36 24.58 15.54
C GLN A 322 -7.94 24.06 15.29
N LEU A 323 -7.75 22.74 15.28
CA LEU A 323 -6.45 22.11 15.07
C LEU A 323 -6.00 22.28 13.60
N GLY A 324 -6.91 22.03 12.65
CA GLY A 324 -6.65 22.23 11.22
C GLY A 324 -6.29 23.68 10.90
N GLY A 325 -6.97 24.66 11.51
CA GLY A 325 -6.67 26.08 11.41
C GLY A 325 -5.24 26.42 11.83
N LYS A 326 -4.81 25.90 12.99
CA LYS A 326 -3.45 26.08 13.50
C LYS A 326 -2.41 25.44 12.59
N VAL A 327 -2.65 24.20 12.17
CA VAL A 327 -1.77 23.48 11.22
C VAL A 327 -1.62 24.27 9.93
N TRP A 328 -2.71 24.80 9.38
CA TRP A 328 -2.68 25.54 8.12
C TRP A 328 -1.93 26.87 8.21
N ARG A 329 -2.02 27.55 9.35
CA ARG A 329 -1.29 28.81 9.62
C ARG A 329 0.12 28.59 10.17
N GLN A 330 0.54 27.33 10.36
CA GLN A 330 1.84 26.96 10.97
C GLN A 330 2.04 27.56 12.37
N GLU A 331 0.95 27.67 13.13
CA GLU A 331 0.98 28.19 14.50
C GLU A 331 1.57 27.13 15.44
N ASN A 332 2.81 27.35 15.87
CA ASN A 332 3.45 26.53 16.90
C ASN A 332 3.09 27.06 18.28
N GLU A 333 2.73 26.15 19.20
CA GLU A 333 2.62 26.51 20.61
C GLU A 333 4.02 26.44 21.21
N GLY A 334 4.69 27.59 21.36
CA GLY A 334 6.02 27.65 21.96
C GLY A 334 6.08 26.97 23.33
N ARG A 335 7.29 26.53 23.71
CA ARG A 335 7.59 26.11 25.08
C ARG A 335 7.37 27.30 26.01
#